data_AF-A0A845GGH2-F1
#
_entry.id   AF-A0A845GGH2-F1
#
_cell.length_a   1.000
_cell.length_b   1.000
_cell.length_c   1.000
_cell.angle_alpha   90.00
_cell.angle_beta   90.00
_cell.angle_gamma   90.00
#
_symmetry.space_group_name_H-M   'P 1'
#
loop_
_entity.id
_entity.type
_entity.pdbx_description
1 polymer ?
#
loop_
_entity_poly.entity_id
_entity_poly.type
_entity_poly.pdbx_seq_one_letter_code
_entity_poly.pdbx_strand_id
1 'polypeptide(L)'
;MNTGLLPRPTMRSIVKAMTAQDLAACAQDVISWQDKGILADGPLQALAARFVAETGISEMDSMQQAEAAVLREASLRFIAMQAGPRADHQ
;
A
#
# COMPACT_ATOMS: atom_id res chain seq x y z
N MET A 1 -3.84 13.90 -33.33
CA MET A 1 -2.88 13.09 -32.56
C MET A 1 -3.57 12.70 -31.28
N ASN A 2 -3.93 11.42 -31.15
CA ASN A 2 -4.70 10.90 -30.03
C ASN A 2 -3.73 10.72 -28.85
N THR A 3 -3.66 11.68 -27.93
CA THR A 3 -2.92 11.51 -26.67
C THR A 3 -3.65 10.46 -25.86
N GLY A 4 -3.22 9.20 -25.98
CA GLY A 4 -3.73 8.10 -25.17
C GLY A 4 -3.63 8.51 -23.71
N LEU A 5 -4.80 8.74 -23.09
CA LEU A 5 -4.93 8.94 -21.65
C LEU A 5 -4.39 7.68 -20.99
N LEU A 6 -3.12 7.70 -20.57
CA LEU A 6 -2.62 6.73 -19.62
C LEU A 6 -3.58 6.77 -18.43
N PRO A 7 -4.22 5.64 -18.06
CA PRO A 7 -5.16 5.65 -16.95
C PRO A 7 -4.44 6.16 -15.71
N ARG A 8 -5.01 7.16 -15.03
CA ARG A 8 -4.45 7.68 -13.77
C ARG A 8 -4.21 6.49 -12.84
N PRO A 9 -3.01 6.35 -12.25
CA PRO A 9 -2.72 5.24 -11.37
C PRO A 9 -3.70 5.28 -10.19
N THR A 10 -4.43 4.19 -10.00
CA THR A 10 -5.26 4.00 -8.81
C THR A 10 -4.36 3.73 -7.60
N MET A 11 -4.82 4.06 -6.39
CA MET A 11 -4.08 3.74 -5.16
C MET A 11 -3.75 2.25 -5.06
N ARG A 12 -4.70 1.40 -5.46
CA ARG A 12 -4.49 -0.04 -5.53
C ARG A 12 -3.33 -0.41 -6.46
N SER A 13 -3.26 0.18 -7.65
CA SER A 13 -2.14 -0.09 -8.58
C SER A 13 -0.80 0.44 -8.06
N ILE A 14 -0.82 1.56 -7.31
CA ILE A 14 0.39 2.11 -6.68
C ILE A 14 0.93 1.12 -5.64
N VAL A 15 0.10 0.67 -4.71
CA VAL A 15 0.54 -0.25 -3.64
C VAL A 15 0.90 -1.63 -4.19
N LYS A 16 0.14 -2.13 -5.17
CA LYS A 16 0.44 -3.41 -5.83
C LYS A 16 1.82 -3.40 -6.50
N ALA A 17 2.27 -2.27 -7.01
CA ALA A 17 3.58 -2.11 -7.65
C ALA A 17 4.74 -1.97 -6.65
N MET A 18 4.47 -1.84 -5.35
CA MET A 18 5.52 -1.71 -4.33
C MET A 18 6.30 -3.01 -4.16
N THR A 19 7.60 -2.88 -3.89
CA THR A 19 8.43 -4.01 -3.51
C THR A 19 7.94 -4.62 -2.19
N ALA A 20 8.33 -5.86 -1.91
CA ALA A 20 8.00 -6.49 -0.63
C ALA A 20 8.59 -5.70 0.56
N GLN A 21 9.78 -5.13 0.38
CA GLN A 21 10.45 -4.32 1.40
C GLN A 21 9.72 -3.00 1.67
N ASP A 22 9.34 -2.26 0.62
CA ASP A 22 8.63 -0.98 0.78
C ASP A 22 7.26 -1.19 1.42
N LEU A 23 6.56 -2.26 1.02
CA LEU A 23 5.26 -2.62 1.58
C LEU A 23 5.39 -3.00 3.05
N ALA A 24 6.42 -3.77 3.42
CA ALA A 24 6.69 -4.15 4.80
C ALA A 24 7.03 -2.92 5.66
N ALA A 25 7.81 -1.98 5.13
CA ALA A 25 8.13 -0.74 5.84
C ALA A 25 6.87 0.11 6.08
N CYS A 26 6.02 0.29 5.06
CA CYS A 26 4.74 0.98 5.23
C CYS A 26 3.82 0.26 6.21
N ALA A 27 3.76 -1.08 6.18
CA ALA A 27 2.94 -1.86 7.11
C ALA A 27 3.44 -1.72 8.55
N GLN A 28 4.75 -1.67 8.76
CA GLN A 28 5.34 -1.45 10.07
C GLN A 28 4.98 -0.06 10.63
N ASP A 29 4.99 0.98 9.79
CA ASP A 29 4.55 2.32 10.18
C ASP A 29 3.08 2.33 10.60
N VAL A 30 2.21 1.68 9.82
CA VAL A 30 0.78 1.53 10.16
C VAL A 30 0.60 0.88 11.53
N ILE A 31 1.24 -0.28 11.74
CA ILE A 31 1.12 -1.03 12.99
C ILE A 31 1.65 -0.19 14.17
N SER A 32 2.77 0.49 13.98
CA SER A 32 3.38 1.33 15.02
C SER A 32 2.47 2.52 15.36
N TRP A 33 1.82 3.11 14.37
CA TRP A 33 0.87 4.20 14.57
C TRP A 33 -0.39 3.74 15.32
N GLN A 34 -0.95 2.59 14.95
CA GLN A 34 -2.11 2.01 15.64
C GLN A 34 -1.78 1.62 17.09
N ASP A 35 -0.58 1.10 17.34
CA ASP A 35 -0.13 0.65 18.67
C ASP A 35 0.24 1.82 19.59
N LYS A 36 0.99 2.80 19.08
CA LYS A 36 1.62 3.85 19.89
C LYS A 36 0.99 5.23 19.74
N GLY A 37 0.08 5.40 18.77
CA GLY A 37 -0.51 6.69 18.42
C GLY A 37 0.47 7.68 17.78
N ILE A 38 1.67 7.23 17.39
CA ILE A 38 2.71 8.06 16.78
C ILE A 38 2.87 7.64 15.32
N LEU A 39 2.53 8.53 14.40
CA LEU A 39 2.93 8.40 13.00
C LEU A 39 4.31 9.04 12.85
N ALA A 40 5.32 8.24 12.56
CA ALA A 40 6.64 8.76 12.22
C ALA A 40 6.64 9.32 10.79
N ASP A 41 7.44 10.38 10.54
CA ASP A 41 7.82 10.77 9.18
C ASP A 41 8.51 9.59 8.51
N GLY A 42 7.75 8.86 7.68
CA GLY A 42 8.13 7.53 7.22
C GLY A 42 7.50 7.13 5.88
N PRO A 43 7.83 5.93 5.38
CA PRO A 43 7.31 5.38 4.14
C PRO A 43 5.78 5.52 3.97
N LEU A 44 5.00 5.32 5.03
CA LEU A 44 3.54 5.47 4.96
C LEU A 44 3.10 6.91 4.63
N GLN A 45 3.75 7.90 5.24
CA GLN A 45 3.46 9.31 4.98
C GLN A 45 3.90 9.73 3.58
N ALA A 46 5.04 9.22 3.10
CA ALA A 46 5.48 9.43 1.73
C ALA A 46 4.48 8.84 0.71
N LEU A 47 3.90 7.67 1.03
CA LEU A 47 2.85 7.05 0.22
C LEU A 47 1.56 7.89 0.22
N ALA A 48 1.13 8.40 1.38
CA ALA A 48 -0.03 9.28 1.47
C ALA A 48 0.19 10.61 0.72
N ALA A 49 1.38 11.21 0.80
CA ALA A 49 1.70 12.41 0.01
C ALA A 49 1.60 12.13 -1.50
N ARG A 50 2.07 10.96 -1.95
CA ARG A 50 1.92 10.52 -3.34
C ARG A 50 0.46 10.35 -3.73
N PHE A 51 -0.39 9.81 -2.87
CA PHE A 51 -1.82 9.66 -3.14
C PHE A 51 -2.53 11.01 -3.30
N VAL A 52 -2.17 12.02 -2.49
CA VAL A 52 -2.66 13.40 -2.67
C VAL A 52 -2.27 13.91 -4.05
N ALA A 53 -0.99 13.78 -4.43
CA ALA A 53 -0.49 14.26 -5.72
C ALA A 53 -1.14 13.57 -6.93
N GLU A 54 -1.39 12.26 -6.84
CA GLU A 54 -1.87 11.46 -7.98
C GLU A 54 -3.40 11.53 -8.13
N THR A 55 -4.12 11.59 -7.00
CA THR A 55 -5.59 11.43 -6.97
C THR A 55 -6.34 12.70 -6.60
N GLY A 56 -5.66 13.70 -6.01
CA GLY A 56 -6.24 14.98 -5.63
C GLY A 56 -7.17 14.94 -4.40
N ILE A 57 -7.09 13.87 -3.59
CA ILE A 57 -7.85 13.77 -2.33
C ILE A 57 -7.17 14.55 -1.20
N SER A 58 -7.90 14.79 -0.11
CA SER A 58 -7.35 15.46 1.07
C SER A 58 -6.23 14.64 1.72
N GLU A 59 -5.33 15.31 2.45
CA GLU A 59 -4.25 14.64 3.18
C GLU A 59 -4.79 13.64 4.21
N MET A 60 -5.89 13.98 4.90
CA MET A 60 -6.53 13.11 5.89
C MET A 60 -7.12 11.86 5.24
N ASP A 61 -7.87 12.02 4.14
CA ASP A 61 -8.42 10.89 3.39
C ASP A 61 -7.29 10.04 2.79
N SER A 62 -6.20 10.69 2.39
CA SER A 62 -5.03 10.04 1.81
C SER A 62 -4.33 9.12 2.80
N MET A 63 -4.15 9.58 4.03
CA MET A 63 -3.60 8.77 5.11
C MET A 63 -4.44 7.52 5.37
N GLN A 64 -5.76 7.68 5.50
CA GLN A 64 -6.67 6.55 5.72
C GLN A 64 -6.63 5.56 4.54
N GLN A 65 -6.57 6.05 3.31
CA GLN A 65 -6.52 5.19 2.14
C GLN A 65 -5.15 4.51 1.95
N ALA A 66 -4.04 5.18 2.31
CA ALA A 66 -2.71 4.59 2.33
C ALA A 66 -2.64 3.43 3.32
N GLU A 67 -3.12 3.64 4.54
CA GLU A 67 -3.23 2.61 5.57
C GLU A 67 -4.02 1.40 5.08
N ALA A 68 -5.26 1.62 4.62
CA ALA A 68 -6.14 0.56 4.15
C ALA A 68 -5.54 -0.21 2.96
N ALA A 69 -4.91 0.50 2.02
CA ALA A 69 -4.31 -0.12 0.84
C ALA A 69 -3.07 -0.97 1.20
N VAL A 70 -2.21 -0.46 2.09
CA VAL A 70 -1.01 -1.18 2.58
C VAL A 70 -1.40 -2.44 3.34
N LEU A 71 -2.30 -2.34 4.32
CA LEU A 71 -2.74 -3.51 5.09
C LEU A 71 -3.41 -4.56 4.22
N ARG A 72 -4.22 -4.12 3.25
CA ARG A 72 -4.87 -5.02 2.30
C ARG A 72 -3.85 -5.76 1.44
N GLU A 73 -2.90 -5.06 0.83
CA GLU A 73 -1.88 -5.70 -0.03
C GLU A 73 -0.96 -6.62 0.79
N ALA A 74 -0.55 -6.20 1.99
CA ALA A 74 0.26 -7.03 2.88
C ALA A 74 -0.48 -8.32 3.25
N SER A 75 -1.76 -8.22 3.59
CA SER A 75 -2.62 -9.38 3.89
C SER A 75 -2.77 -10.31 2.69
N LEU A 76 -2.99 -9.76 1.48
CA LEU A 76 -3.10 -10.54 0.25
C LEU A 76 -1.80 -11.30 -0.06
N ARG A 77 -0.64 -10.64 0.10
CA ARG A 77 0.66 -11.29 -0.11
C ARG A 77 0.95 -12.36 0.93
N PHE A 78 0.56 -12.14 2.19
CA PHE A 78 0.64 -13.15 3.24
C PHE A 78 -0.22 -14.37 2.91
N ILE A 79 -1.49 -14.17 2.56
CA ILE A 79 -2.40 -15.27 2.16
C ILE A 79 -1.84 -16.02 0.95
N ALA A 80 -1.34 -15.32 -0.06
CA ALA A 80 -0.76 -15.94 -1.25
C ALA A 80 0.49 -16.78 -0.92
N MET A 81 1.32 -16.34 0.03
CA MET A 81 2.47 -17.10 0.52
C MET A 81 2.05 -18.38 1.26
N GLN A 82 1.02 -18.28 2.10
CA GLN A 82 0.47 -19.43 2.85
C GLN A 82 -0.27 -20.42 1.92
N ALA A 83 -0.81 -19.94 0.79
CA ALA A 83 -1.48 -20.74 -0.23
C ALA A 83 -0.53 -21.33 -1.28
N GLY A 84 0.79 -21.26 -1.08
CA GLY A 84 1.78 -21.99 -1.88
C GLY A 84 1.42 -23.47 -2.01
N PRO A 85 1.85 -24.16 -3.09
CA PRO A 85 1.34 -25.46 -3.43
C PRO A 85 1.49 -26.38 -2.22
N ARG A 86 0.36 -26.95 -1.77
CA ARG A 86 0.37 -28.27 -1.18
C ARG A 86 0.97 -29.16 -2.25
N ALA A 87 2.30 -29.27 -2.26
CA ALA A 87 2.97 -30.31 -3.00
C ALA A 87 2.52 -31.60 -2.31
N ASP A 88 1.47 -32.19 -2.87
CA ASP A 88 1.19 -33.61 -2.78
C ASP A 88 2.52 -34.36 -2.85
N HIS A 89 2.98 -34.80 -1.69
CA HIS A 89 3.95 -35.89 -1.59
C HIS A 89 3.18 -37.14 -1.99
N GLN A 90 3.24 -37.49 -3.28
CA GLN A 90 2.97 -38.85 -3.77
C GLN A 90 4.25 -39.42 -4.36
#